data_AF-A0A7S2W3F4-F1
#
_entry.id   AF-A0A7S2W3F4-F1
#
_cell.length_a   1.000
_cell.length_b   1.000
_cell.length_c   1.000
_cell.angle_alpha   90.00
_cell.angle_beta   90.00
_cell.angle_gamma   90.00
#
_symmetry.space_group_name_H-M   'P 1'
#
loop_
_entity.id
_entity.type
_entity.pdbx_description
1 polymer ?
#
loop_
_entity_poly.entity_id
_entity_poly.type
_entity_poly.pdbx_seq_one_letter_code
_entity_poly.pdbx_strand_id
1 'polypeptide(L)'
;MKLIHLLLFAIVALQNTDAFGLASTRMIKGCTSHSRMTNSALFAEGENVRKPQLVAKIAEKTGMTKADSDAALAAVLESIVEEVSAGNKVSMIGFGTFKLTSRAARKGRNPKTGETIDIKASNRPAFTVGKAFKERCNE
;
A
#
# COMPACT_ATOMS: atom_id res chain seq x y z
N MET A 1 -15.59 49.06 -17.58
CA MET A 1 -15.48 47.59 -17.45
C MET A 1 -14.37 47.09 -16.51
N LYS A 2 -13.59 47.94 -15.81
CA LYS A 2 -12.64 47.51 -14.75
C LYS A 2 -13.17 47.67 -13.31
N LEU A 3 -14.43 48.06 -13.13
CA LEU A 3 -15.04 48.32 -11.81
C LEU A 3 -15.99 47.21 -11.30
N ILE A 4 -16.38 46.26 -12.17
CA ILE A 4 -17.24 45.12 -11.77
C ILE A 4 -16.39 43.92 -11.33
N HIS A 5 -15.15 43.79 -11.82
CA HIS A 5 -14.28 42.67 -11.48
C HIS A 5 -13.57 42.81 -10.11
N LEU A 6 -13.51 44.04 -9.55
CA LEU A 6 -12.93 44.29 -8.23
C LEU A 6 -13.92 44.02 -7.09
N LEU A 7 -15.23 44.04 -7.37
CA LEU A 7 -16.28 43.75 -6.39
C LEU A 7 -16.54 42.25 -6.18
N LEU A 8 -16.10 41.40 -7.11
CA LEU A 8 -16.28 39.94 -6.99
C LEU A 8 -15.15 39.25 -6.21
N PHE A 9 -13.99 39.88 -6.06
CA PHE A 9 -12.84 39.30 -5.34
C PHE A 9 -12.87 39.56 -3.82
N ALA A 10 -13.71 40.49 -3.35
CA ALA A 10 -13.86 40.80 -1.92
C ALA A 10 -14.83 39.87 -1.17
N ILE A 11 -15.67 39.10 -1.87
CA ILE A 11 -16.69 38.24 -1.24
C ILE A 11 -16.12 36.86 -0.86
N VAL A 12 -15.02 36.39 -1.48
CA VAL A 12 -14.45 35.06 -1.22
C VAL A 12 -13.50 35.02 -0.01
N ALA A 13 -13.19 36.16 0.62
CA ALA A 13 -12.29 36.24 1.78
C ALA A 13 -12.99 36.25 3.14
N LEU A 14 -14.32 36.06 3.21
CA LEU A 14 -15.11 36.28 4.44
C LEU A 14 -15.86 35.04 4.94
N GLN A 15 -15.25 33.84 4.87
CA GLN A 15 -15.82 32.63 5.48
C GLN A 15 -14.84 31.73 6.22
N ASN A 16 -13.61 32.16 6.53
CA ASN A 16 -12.69 31.30 7.28
C ASN A 16 -11.97 32.01 8.41
N THR A 17 -12.76 32.44 9.38
CA THR A 17 -12.34 32.51 10.79
C THR A 17 -13.59 32.23 11.61
N ASP A 18 -13.63 31.08 12.27
CA ASP A 18 -14.30 30.95 13.57
C ASP A 18 -13.60 29.83 14.34
N ALA A 19 -12.69 30.27 15.20
CA ALA A 19 -12.30 29.53 16.38
C ALA A 19 -13.53 29.44 17.31
N PHE A 20 -13.96 28.22 17.65
CA PHE A 20 -14.94 28.05 18.73
C PHE A 20 -14.73 26.74 19.47
N GLY A 21 -14.56 26.86 20.78
CA GLY A 21 -15.09 25.88 21.73
C GLY A 21 -14.09 24.94 22.38
N LEU A 22 -13.40 25.42 23.41
CA LEU A 22 -13.07 24.56 24.55
C LEU A 22 -14.39 24.09 25.19
N ALA A 23 -14.63 22.79 25.21
CA ALA A 23 -15.60 22.18 26.10
C ALA A 23 -14.92 21.04 26.87
N SER A 24 -14.46 21.40 28.07
CA SER A 24 -14.23 20.47 29.16
C SER A 24 -15.52 19.71 29.44
N THR A 25 -15.49 18.38 29.35
CA THR A 25 -16.46 17.56 30.08
C THR A 25 -15.88 16.19 30.40
N ARG A 26 -15.65 16.01 31.71
CA ARG A 26 -15.96 14.82 32.48
C ARG A 26 -15.03 13.61 32.31
N MET A 27 -14.07 13.59 33.24
CA MET A 27 -13.55 12.39 33.90
C MET A 27 -14.56 11.24 33.95
N ILE A 28 -14.19 10.11 33.35
CA ILE A 28 -14.66 8.77 33.73
C ILE A 28 -13.41 8.03 34.20
N LYS A 29 -13.22 7.93 35.52
CA LYS A 29 -12.18 7.11 36.15
C LYS A 29 -12.62 5.64 36.07
N GLY A 30 -11.80 4.79 35.46
CA GLY A 30 -12.05 3.35 35.35
C GLY A 30 -10.95 2.60 34.63
N CYS A 31 -9.81 2.45 35.32
CA CYS A 31 -8.68 1.54 35.12
C CYS A 31 -8.77 0.46 34.01
N THR A 32 -7.81 0.46 33.06
CA THR A 32 -7.00 -0.73 32.67
C THR A 32 -5.82 -0.29 31.82
N SER A 33 -4.62 -0.56 32.32
CA SER A 33 -3.33 -0.05 31.85
C SER A 33 -2.75 -0.84 30.67
N HIS A 34 -2.65 -0.22 29.48
CA HIS A 34 -1.41 -0.01 28.70
C HIS A 34 -1.78 0.55 27.32
N SER A 35 -1.62 1.87 27.19
CA SER A 35 -1.50 2.65 25.96
C SER A 35 -2.02 2.02 24.64
N ARG A 36 -3.32 2.14 24.37
CA ARG A 36 -3.76 2.40 23.00
C ARG A 36 -3.41 3.85 22.69
N MET A 37 -2.19 4.11 22.26
CA MET A 37 -1.90 5.37 21.58
C MET A 37 -2.54 5.30 20.19
N THR A 38 -3.51 6.18 20.03
CA THR A 38 -4.22 6.55 18.83
C THR A 38 -3.29 6.80 17.65
N ASN A 39 -3.41 5.97 16.61
CA ASN A 39 -3.26 6.44 15.23
C ASN A 39 -4.51 5.98 14.47
N SER A 40 -5.66 6.52 14.87
CA SER A 40 -6.96 6.26 14.25
C SER A 40 -7.46 7.44 13.41
N ALA A 41 -6.55 8.28 12.90
CA ALA A 41 -6.89 9.47 12.11
C ALA A 41 -5.98 9.69 10.87
N LEU A 42 -5.32 8.64 10.37
CA LEU A 42 -4.52 8.68 9.12
C LEU A 42 -4.57 7.31 8.42
N PHE A 43 -5.76 6.78 8.16
CA PHE A 43 -5.92 5.74 7.15
C PHE A 43 -6.69 6.40 6.02
N ALA A 44 -5.95 6.98 5.06
CA ALA A 44 -6.52 7.26 3.75
C ALA A 44 -7.17 5.96 3.27
N GLU A 45 -8.46 5.99 2.96
CA GLU A 45 -9.11 4.87 2.30
C GLU A 45 -8.35 4.62 0.99
N GLY A 46 -7.49 3.61 1.00
CA GLY A 46 -6.70 3.24 -0.16
C GLY A 46 -7.65 2.73 -1.23
N GLU A 47 -7.86 3.53 -2.28
CA GLU A 47 -8.57 3.08 -3.46
C GLU A 47 -7.92 1.79 -3.98
N ASN A 48 -8.70 0.72 -4.11
CA ASN A 48 -8.21 -0.55 -4.63
C ASN A 48 -7.96 -0.43 -6.15
N VAL A 49 -6.72 -0.08 -6.51
CA VAL A 49 -6.28 0.03 -7.91
C VAL A 49 -6.20 -1.37 -8.53
N ARG A 50 -7.11 -1.67 -9.47
CA ARG A 50 -7.09 -2.94 -10.22
C ARG A 50 -6.24 -2.80 -11.49
N LYS A 51 -6.01 -3.93 -12.16
CA LYS A 51 -5.25 -4.01 -13.42
C LYS A 51 -5.59 -2.91 -14.43
N PRO A 52 -6.86 -2.62 -14.79
CA PRO A 52 -7.15 -1.62 -15.82
C PRO A 52 -6.77 -0.19 -15.42
N GLN A 53 -6.90 0.17 -14.14
CA GLN A 53 -6.46 1.48 -13.65
C GLN A 53 -4.93 1.59 -13.66
N LEU A 54 -4.22 0.49 -13.36
CA LEU A 54 -2.76 0.46 -13.45
C LEU A 54 -2.28 0.61 -14.90
N VAL A 55 -2.92 -0.07 -15.86
CA VAL A 55 -2.63 0.04 -17.29
C VAL A 55 -2.84 1.48 -17.79
N ALA A 56 -3.92 2.15 -17.36
CA ALA A 56 -4.15 3.55 -17.70
C ALA A 56 -3.01 4.45 -17.19
N LYS A 57 -2.58 4.27 -15.93
CA LYS A 57 -1.45 5.02 -15.36
C LYS A 57 -0.12 4.73 -16.05
N ILE A 58 0.07 3.51 -16.55
CA ILE A 58 1.28 3.15 -17.34
C ILE A 58 1.24 3.87 -18.68
N ALA A 59 0.12 3.77 -19.40
CA ALA A 59 -0.07 4.44 -20.69
C ALA A 59 0.14 5.96 -20.59
N GLU A 60 -0.37 6.60 -19.54
CA GLU A 60 -0.16 8.04 -19.28
C GLU A 60 1.32 8.39 -19.05
N LYS A 61 2.08 7.50 -18.39
CA LYS A 61 3.51 7.74 -18.08
C LYS A 61 4.44 7.42 -19.24
N THR A 62 4.12 6.42 -20.05
CA THR A 62 4.96 5.94 -21.16
C THR A 62 4.55 6.55 -22.51
N GLY A 63 3.34 7.11 -22.61
CA GLY A 63 2.77 7.59 -23.88
C GLY A 63 2.36 6.46 -24.83
N MET A 64 2.36 5.20 -24.37
CA MET A 64 1.99 4.04 -25.19
C MET A 64 0.47 3.85 -25.26
N THR A 65 0.02 3.03 -26.21
CA THR A 65 -1.39 2.63 -26.26
C THR A 65 -1.76 1.79 -25.04
N LYS A 66 -3.05 1.77 -24.68
CA LYS A 66 -3.55 0.93 -23.58
C LYS A 66 -3.31 -0.56 -23.84
N ALA A 67 -3.38 -0.99 -25.10
CA ALA A 67 -3.14 -2.38 -25.49
C ALA A 67 -1.67 -2.77 -25.27
N ASP A 68 -0.73 -1.93 -25.72
CA ASP A 68 0.69 -2.20 -25.53
C ASP A 68 1.10 -2.13 -24.06
N SER A 69 0.46 -1.25 -23.28
CA SER A 69 0.70 -1.13 -21.84
C SER A 69 0.21 -2.36 -21.08
N ASP A 70 -0.91 -2.96 -21.49
CA ASP A 70 -1.41 -4.21 -20.91
C ASP A 70 -0.50 -5.39 -21.28
N ALA A 71 -0.08 -5.48 -22.55
CA ALA A 71 0.86 -6.49 -23.01
C ALA A 71 2.22 -6.38 -22.30
N ALA A 72 2.76 -5.18 -22.14
CA ALA A 72 4.00 -4.95 -21.43
C ALA A 72 3.89 -5.33 -19.94
N LEU A 73 2.77 -4.99 -19.29
CA LEU A 73 2.53 -5.37 -17.89
C LEU A 73 2.43 -6.89 -17.74
N ALA A 74 1.71 -7.56 -18.64
CA ALA A 74 1.59 -9.02 -18.65
C ALA A 74 2.96 -9.69 -18.84
N ALA A 75 3.74 -9.26 -19.83
CA ALA A 75 5.06 -9.81 -20.11
C ALA A 75 6.03 -9.66 -18.93
N VAL A 76 6.02 -8.53 -18.22
CA VAL A 76 6.85 -8.32 -17.03
C VAL A 76 6.43 -9.28 -15.91
N LEU A 77 5.13 -9.44 -15.67
CA LEU A 77 4.63 -10.36 -14.64
C LEU A 77 4.99 -11.81 -14.94
N GLU A 78 4.82 -12.24 -16.20
CA GLU A 78 5.18 -13.58 -16.66
C GLU A 78 6.68 -13.84 -16.52
N SER A 79 7.51 -12.92 -16.99
CA SER A 79 8.98 -13.03 -16.88
C SER A 79 9.44 -13.17 -15.41
N ILE A 80 8.83 -12.41 -14.48
CA ILE A 80 9.15 -12.52 -13.05
C ILE A 80 8.74 -13.90 -12.51
N VAL A 81 7.56 -14.40 -12.90
CA VAL A 81 7.08 -15.72 -12.46
C VAL A 81 8.00 -16.82 -12.97
N GLU A 82 8.38 -16.78 -14.25
CA GLU A 82 9.29 -17.74 -14.87
C GLU A 82 10.64 -17.78 -14.16
N GLU A 83 11.31 -16.63 -14.02
CA GLU A 83 12.62 -16.52 -13.37
C GLU A 83 12.58 -16.98 -11.90
N VAL A 84 11.57 -16.56 -11.14
CA VAL A 84 11.45 -16.95 -9.73
C VAL A 84 11.09 -18.43 -9.58
N SER A 85 10.31 -18.99 -10.51
CA SER A 85 9.98 -20.42 -10.52
C SER A 85 11.21 -21.29 -10.85
N ALA A 86 12.11 -20.79 -11.70
CA ALA A 86 13.40 -21.42 -12.00
C ALA A 86 14.39 -21.34 -10.81
N GLY A 87 14.06 -20.58 -9.76
CA GLY A 87 14.91 -20.39 -8.60
C GLY A 87 15.89 -19.21 -8.73
N ASN A 88 15.78 -18.44 -9.81
CA ASN A 88 16.57 -17.24 -10.01
C ASN A 88 16.06 -16.09 -9.12
N LYS A 89 16.92 -15.10 -8.93
CA LYS A 89 16.61 -13.88 -8.18
C LYS A 89 16.45 -12.74 -9.15
N VAL A 90 15.30 -12.08 -9.12
CA VAL A 90 15.04 -10.90 -9.94
C VAL A 90 15.18 -9.66 -9.07
N SER A 91 16.24 -8.89 -9.28
CA SER A 91 16.51 -7.64 -8.57
C SER A 91 16.19 -6.44 -9.44
N MET A 92 15.36 -5.53 -8.93
CA MET A 92 15.01 -4.27 -9.60
C MET A 92 15.44 -3.11 -8.70
N ILE A 93 16.36 -2.29 -9.21
CA ILE A 93 16.92 -1.14 -8.47
C ILE A 93 15.78 -0.21 -8.05
N GLY A 94 15.73 0.12 -6.76
CA GLY A 94 14.73 1.03 -6.21
C GLY A 94 13.37 0.42 -5.88
N PHE A 95 13.01 -0.75 -6.41
CA PHE A 95 11.75 -1.43 -6.11
C PHE A 95 11.93 -2.57 -5.09
N GLY A 96 12.82 -3.51 -5.38
CA GLY A 96 13.07 -4.66 -4.50
C GLY A 96 13.69 -5.86 -5.20
N THR A 97 13.63 -7.01 -4.53
CA THR A 97 14.15 -8.28 -5.06
C THR A 97 13.15 -9.40 -4.83
N PHE A 98 12.82 -10.11 -5.90
CA PHE A 98 12.06 -11.34 -5.86
C PHE A 98 13.01 -12.54 -5.73
N LYS A 99 12.71 -13.45 -4.81
CA LYS A 99 13.50 -14.66 -4.59
C LYS A 99 12.60 -15.83 -4.24
N LEU A 100 12.99 -17.02 -4.64
CA LEU A 100 12.40 -18.25 -4.11
C LEU A 100 13.00 -18.53 -2.73
N THR A 101 12.15 -18.76 -1.72
CA THR A 101 12.58 -19.19 -0.38
C THR A 101 11.97 -20.55 -0.10
N SER A 102 12.79 -21.52 0.26
CA SER A 102 12.32 -22.82 0.71
C SER A 102 12.05 -22.80 2.21
N ARG A 103 11.00 -23.51 2.62
CA ARG A 103 10.70 -23.85 4.01
C ARG A 103 10.96 -25.35 4.16
N ALA A 104 11.86 -25.73 5.07
CA ALA A 104 12.15 -27.13 5.34
C ALA A 104 10.93 -27.84 5.93
N ALA A 105 10.84 -29.15 5.68
CA ALA A 105 9.79 -29.99 6.23
C ALA A 105 9.89 -29.98 7.76
N ARG A 106 8.74 -29.88 8.42
CA ARG A 106 8.68 -29.86 9.89
C ARG A 106 7.39 -30.51 10.37
N LYS A 107 7.43 -31.02 11.58
CA LYS A 107 6.26 -31.55 12.27
C LYS A 107 5.45 -30.38 12.84
N GLY A 108 4.23 -30.22 12.36
CA GLY A 108 3.23 -29.31 12.91
C GLY A 108 2.22 -30.07 13.76
N ARG A 109 1.43 -29.35 14.55
CA ARG A 109 0.30 -29.93 15.30
C ARG A 109 -0.99 -29.30 14.82
N ASN A 110 -2.00 -30.11 14.55
CA ASN A 110 -3.31 -29.60 14.19
C ASN A 110 -3.94 -28.88 15.39
N PRO A 111 -4.28 -27.59 15.31
CA PRO A 111 -4.85 -26.86 16.44
C PRO A 111 -6.24 -27.38 16.86
N LYS A 112 -6.94 -28.13 16.01
CA LYS A 112 -8.27 -28.69 16.31
C LYS A 112 -8.23 -30.10 16.88
N THR A 113 -7.35 -30.97 16.37
CA THR A 113 -7.31 -32.41 16.75
C THR A 113 -6.10 -32.79 17.59
N GLY A 114 -5.08 -31.94 17.66
CA GLY A 114 -3.88 -32.20 18.44
C GLY A 114 -2.93 -33.23 17.81
N GLU A 115 -3.29 -33.83 16.68
CA GLU A 115 -2.46 -34.79 15.95
C GLU A 115 -1.23 -34.11 15.33
N THR A 116 -0.14 -34.88 15.22
CA THR A 116 1.09 -34.40 14.59
C THR A 116 0.97 -34.59 13.07
N ILE A 117 1.03 -33.48 12.33
CA ILE A 117 0.97 -33.47 10.87
C ILE A 117 2.35 -33.10 10.32
N ASP A 118 2.87 -33.92 9.41
CA ASP A 118 4.08 -33.59 8.68
C ASP A 118 3.78 -32.54 7.60
N ILE A 119 4.34 -31.33 7.77
CA ILE A 119 4.25 -30.26 6.79
C ILE A 119 5.41 -30.43 5.81
N LYS A 120 5.10 -30.78 4.55
CA LYS A 120 6.10 -30.97 3.50
C LYS A 120 6.92 -29.70 3.28
N ALA A 121 8.15 -29.88 2.78
CA ALA A 121 8.97 -28.76 2.35
C ALA A 121 8.24 -28.00 1.23
N SER A 122 8.15 -26.68 1.35
CA SER A 122 7.41 -25.85 0.42
C SER A 122 8.28 -24.68 -0.04
N ASN A 123 8.29 -24.44 -1.35
CA ASN A 123 8.90 -23.24 -1.91
C ASN A 123 7.85 -22.13 -1.95
N ARG A 124 8.26 -20.92 -1.58
CA ARG A 124 7.40 -19.74 -1.64
C ARG A 124 8.16 -18.57 -2.28
N PRO A 125 7.52 -17.81 -3.17
CA PRO A 125 8.09 -16.55 -3.63
C PRO A 125 8.12 -15.58 -2.44
N ALA A 126 9.25 -14.91 -2.26
CA ALA A 126 9.42 -13.85 -1.28
C ALA A 126 9.88 -12.59 -2.01
N PHE A 127 9.24 -11.46 -1.68
CA PHE A 127 9.63 -10.15 -2.17
C PHE A 127 10.28 -9.36 -1.03
N THR A 128 11.53 -8.97 -1.22
CA THR A 128 12.23 -8.05 -0.32
C THR A 128 12.13 -6.65 -0.90
N VAL A 129 11.43 -5.76 -0.19
CA VAL A 129 11.25 -4.36 -0.58
C VAL A 129 12.58 -3.60 -0.51
N GLY A 130 12.91 -2.86 -1.57
CA GLY A 130 14.10 -2.01 -1.65
C GLY A 130 14.02 -0.78 -0.74
N LYS A 131 15.17 -0.19 -0.42
CA LYS A 131 15.26 0.98 0.48
C LYS A 131 14.44 2.17 -0.05
N ALA A 132 14.61 2.49 -1.33
CA ALA A 132 13.92 3.63 -1.96
C ALA A 132 12.39 3.50 -1.93
N PHE A 133 11.84 2.29 -2.08
CA PHE A 133 10.40 2.06 -1.97
C PHE A 133 9.91 2.27 -0.53
N LYS A 134 10.66 1.79 0.47
CA LYS A 134 10.30 2.00 1.89
C LYS A 134 10.35 3.46 2.28
N GLU A 135 11.36 4.19 1.83
CA GLU A 135 11.49 5.64 2.08
C GLU A 135 10.28 6.40 1.53
N ARG A 136 9.87 6.11 0.29
CA ARG A 136 8.65 6.71 -0.32
C ARG A 136 7.33 6.39 0.38
N CYS A 137 7.26 5.34 1.20
CA CYS A 137 6.02 4.96 1.91
C CYS A 137 5.93 5.56 3.32
N ASN A 138 7.04 6.06 3.87
CA ASN A 138 7.12 6.57 5.24
C ASN A 138 7.35 8.10 5.29
N GLU A 139 7.40 8.74 4.12
CA GLU A 139 7.26 10.20 3.96
C GLU A 139 5.82 10.63 4.22
#